data_AF-Q5C3S2-F1
#
_entry.id   AF-Q5C3S2-F1
#
_cell.length_a   1.000
_cell.length_b   1.000
_cell.length_c   1.000
_cell.angle_alpha   90.00
_cell.angle_beta   90.00
_cell.angle_gamma   90.00
#
_symmetry.space_group_name_H-M   'P 1'
#
loop_
_entity.id
_entity.type
_entity.pdbx_description
1 polymer ?
#
loop_
_entity_poly.entity_id
_entity_poly.type
_entity_poly.pdbx_seq_one_letter_code
_entity_poly.pdbx_strand_id
1 'polypeptide(L)'
;CVSQFCMRFAPYCWARQKVVAKVSCELALYFPKYTPCFMTGGAYSVQTKIMNGVNDIESLRAKVRDQGNLVRRLKEEKASDGALKEAVTILKSYKKALDDKEIELSPKDPCFDRAKLEDLLKQKFFFDQSFSIYGGVQGLYDYGPMGCAMKANLLAAWRQFFILEDHLLEVDCSMLTPEPVLKASGHVDRFTDLMVKDVKTGDCFRADHLVKAALE
;
A
#
# COMPACT_ATOMS: atom_id res chain seq x y z
N CYS A 1 20.82 -27.46 -16.64
CA CYS A 1 19.67 -27.67 -15.72
C CYS A 1 19.22 -26.41 -14.98
N VAL A 2 20.11 -25.52 -14.48
CA VAL A 2 19.69 -24.32 -13.73
C VAL A 2 19.04 -23.24 -14.61
N SER A 3 19.49 -23.03 -15.86
CA SER A 3 18.92 -21.99 -16.74
C SER A 3 17.50 -22.30 -17.24
N GLN A 4 17.11 -23.58 -17.23
CA GLN A 4 15.81 -24.02 -17.75
C GLN A 4 14.68 -23.91 -16.70
N PHE A 5 15.04 -23.84 -15.41
CA PHE A 5 14.09 -23.66 -14.30
C PHE A 5 13.65 -22.19 -14.17
N CYS A 6 14.58 -21.25 -14.38
CA CYS A 6 14.32 -19.82 -14.24
C CYS A 6 13.36 -19.27 -15.31
N MET A 7 13.45 -19.75 -16.56
CA MET A 7 12.56 -19.32 -17.65
C MET A 7 11.12 -19.85 -17.53
N ARG A 8 10.86 -20.88 -16.71
CA ARG A 8 9.50 -21.43 -16.51
C ARG A 8 8.73 -20.83 -15.33
N PHE A 9 9.40 -20.13 -14.41
CA PHE A 9 8.78 -19.54 -13.21
C PHE A 9 8.40 -18.06 -13.36
N ALA A 10 9.06 -17.31 -14.24
CA ALA A 10 8.79 -15.89 -14.47
C ALA A 10 7.31 -15.56 -14.80
N PRO A 11 6.56 -16.33 -15.61
CA PRO A 11 5.14 -16.04 -15.85
C PRO A 11 4.21 -16.46 -14.69
N TYR A 12 4.63 -17.36 -13.80
CA TYR A 12 3.79 -17.84 -12.69
C TYR A 12 3.76 -16.88 -11.50
N CYS A 13 4.87 -16.19 -11.20
CA CYS A 13 4.89 -15.18 -10.13
C CYS A 13 4.04 -13.94 -10.48
N TRP A 14 4.00 -13.54 -11.76
CA TRP A 14 3.23 -12.35 -12.17
C TRP A 14 1.71 -12.58 -12.16
N ALA A 15 1.25 -13.81 -12.41
CA ALA A 15 -0.18 -14.14 -12.42
C ALA A 15 -0.81 -14.21 -11.01
N ARG A 16 -0.03 -14.54 -9.96
CA ARG A 16 -0.57 -14.76 -8.61
C ARG A 16 -0.51 -13.53 -7.69
N GLN A 17 0.31 -12.53 -8.02
CA GLN A 17 0.47 -11.32 -7.20
C GLN A 17 -0.75 -10.37 -7.25
N LYS A 18 -1.64 -10.51 -8.26
CA LYS A 18 -2.90 -9.76 -8.33
C LYS A 18 -4.02 -10.28 -7.41
N VAL A 19 -3.89 -11.50 -6.85
CA VAL A 19 -4.94 -12.09 -5.99
C VAL A 19 -4.72 -11.74 -4.50
N VAL A 20 -3.50 -11.39 -4.09
CA VAL A 20 -3.15 -11.13 -2.68
C VAL A 20 -3.45 -9.70 -2.23
N ALA A 21 -3.77 -8.78 -3.14
CA ALA A 21 -4.16 -7.41 -2.81
C ALA A 21 -5.58 -7.25 -2.22
N LYS A 22 -6.27 -8.35 -1.88
CA LYS A 22 -7.66 -8.33 -1.40
C LYS A 22 -7.92 -9.04 -0.06
N VAL A 23 -6.88 -9.47 0.65
CA VAL A 23 -7.04 -10.07 1.99
C VAL A 23 -6.06 -9.41 2.95
N SER A 24 -6.42 -8.26 3.48
CA SER A 24 -5.79 -7.66 4.66
C SER A 24 -6.77 -6.68 5.29
N CYS A 25 -7.83 -7.22 5.91
CA CYS A 25 -8.61 -6.49 6.92
C CYS A 25 -9.12 -7.39 8.06
N GLU A 26 -8.74 -8.67 8.10
CA GLU A 26 -9.05 -9.57 9.21
C GLU A 26 -7.76 -10.18 9.76
N LEU A 27 -7.00 -9.41 10.54
CA LEU A 27 -5.97 -9.99 11.42
C LEU A 27 -5.63 -9.08 12.62
N ALA A 28 -6.64 -8.41 13.19
CA ALA A 28 -6.49 -7.57 14.37
C ALA A 28 -6.95 -8.23 15.68
N LEU A 29 -7.01 -9.57 15.75
CA LEU A 29 -7.63 -10.29 16.88
C LEU A 29 -6.74 -11.30 17.62
N TYR A 30 -5.40 -11.18 17.59
CA TYR A 30 -4.57 -12.06 18.41
C TYR A 30 -3.37 -11.34 19.06
N PHE A 31 -3.65 -10.55 20.10
CA PHE A 31 -2.66 -10.24 21.13
C PHE A 31 -3.28 -10.42 22.53
N PRO A 32 -2.65 -11.22 23.42
CA PRO A 32 -3.24 -11.57 24.72
C PRO A 32 -3.12 -10.43 25.73
N LYS A 33 -4.14 -10.41 26.59
CA LYS A 33 -4.47 -9.42 27.62
C LYS A 33 -3.43 -9.35 28.74
N TYR A 34 -2.96 -8.14 29.06
CA TYR A 34 -2.49 -7.78 30.39
C TYR A 34 -2.96 -6.35 30.75
N THR A 35 -3.86 -6.26 31.73
CA THR A 35 -4.22 -5.05 32.51
C THR A 35 -4.45 -5.52 33.94
N PRO A 36 -4.02 -4.77 34.97
CA PRO A 36 -4.95 -3.81 35.62
C PRO A 36 -4.25 -2.49 36.03
N CYS A 37 -4.82 -1.31 35.73
CA CYS A 37 -5.84 -0.54 36.48
C CYS A 37 -5.21 0.47 37.46
N PHE A 38 -5.39 1.79 37.25
CA PHE A 38 -6.05 2.72 38.19
C PHE A 38 -6.07 4.19 37.68
N MET A 39 -7.27 4.82 37.77
CA MET A 39 -7.63 6.26 37.92
C MET A 39 -7.29 7.28 36.81
N THR A 40 -8.13 8.25 36.41
CA THR A 40 -9.52 8.67 36.71
C THR A 40 -9.95 9.66 35.62
N GLY A 41 -11.23 9.68 35.25
CA GLY A 41 -11.93 10.88 34.76
C GLY A 41 -11.51 11.46 33.39
N GLY A 42 -11.82 10.76 32.29
CA GLY A 42 -11.71 11.34 30.94
C GLY A 42 -12.18 10.44 29.80
N ALA A 43 -12.21 9.12 30.02
CA ALA A 43 -12.52 8.13 28.98
C ALA A 43 -14.00 7.95 28.64
N TYR A 44 -14.93 8.41 29.49
CA TYR A 44 -16.35 8.09 29.32
C TYR A 44 -17.04 8.83 28.16
N SER A 45 -16.59 10.03 27.77
CA SER A 45 -17.21 10.78 26.66
C SER A 45 -16.67 10.38 25.27
N VAL A 46 -15.42 9.93 25.20
CA VAL A 46 -14.78 9.45 23.96
C VAL A 46 -15.30 8.06 23.60
N GLN A 47 -15.43 7.17 24.59
CA GLN A 47 -15.98 5.83 24.39
C GLN A 47 -17.44 5.86 23.88
N THR A 48 -18.28 6.78 24.41
CA THR A 48 -19.67 6.95 23.95
C THR A 48 -19.76 7.56 22.55
N LYS A 49 -18.88 8.51 22.18
CA LYS A 49 -18.82 9.03 20.80
C LYS A 49 -18.41 7.96 19.79
N ILE A 50 -17.43 7.12 20.14
CA ILE A 50 -16.99 6.00 19.28
C ILE A 50 -18.11 4.97 19.13
N MET A 51 -18.79 4.58 20.23
CA MET A 51 -19.90 3.63 20.17
C MET A 51 -21.10 4.15 19.36
N ASN A 52 -21.44 5.44 19.48
CA ASN A 52 -22.51 6.05 18.67
C ASN A 52 -22.13 6.14 17.17
N GLY A 53 -20.87 6.48 16.86
CA GLY A 53 -20.39 6.50 15.47
C GLY A 53 -20.30 5.12 14.80
N VAL A 54 -19.99 4.07 15.57
CA VAL A 54 -19.97 2.67 15.10
C VAL A 54 -21.39 2.17 14.75
N ASN A 55 -22.40 2.56 15.54
CA ASN A 55 -23.80 2.24 15.24
C ASN A 55 -24.30 2.96 13.96
N ASP A 56 -23.83 4.18 13.73
CA ASP A 56 -24.18 4.97 12.54
C ASP A 56 -23.53 4.42 11.25
N ILE A 57 -22.25 4.02 11.27
CA ILE A 57 -21.58 3.41 10.10
C ILE A 57 -22.23 2.08 9.70
N GLU A 58 -22.49 1.18 10.66
CA GLU A 58 -23.05 -0.13 10.32
C GLU A 58 -24.45 0.01 9.72
N SER A 59 -25.22 1.02 10.16
CA SER A 59 -26.50 1.37 9.55
C SER A 59 -26.38 1.85 8.10
N LEU A 60 -25.33 2.61 7.77
CA LEU A 60 -25.04 3.09 6.41
C LEU A 60 -24.57 1.94 5.51
N ARG A 61 -23.75 1.03 6.03
CA ARG A 61 -23.34 -0.19 5.33
C ARG A 61 -24.55 -1.07 4.99
N ALA A 62 -25.50 -1.22 5.92
CA ALA A 62 -26.76 -1.91 5.66
C ALA A 62 -27.56 -1.23 4.53
N LYS A 63 -27.74 0.09 4.57
CA LYS A 63 -28.44 0.86 3.52
C LYS A 63 -27.78 0.73 2.14
N VAL A 64 -26.44 0.73 2.06
CA VAL A 64 -25.70 0.51 0.81
C VAL A 64 -25.90 -0.91 0.29
N ARG A 65 -25.89 -1.92 1.17
CA ARG A 65 -26.18 -3.32 0.82
C ARG A 65 -27.61 -3.48 0.29
N ASP A 66 -28.59 -2.91 0.97
CA ASP A 66 -30.00 -2.99 0.60
C ASP A 66 -30.30 -2.30 -0.73
N GLN A 67 -29.72 -1.11 -0.97
CA GLN A 67 -29.86 -0.45 -2.27
C GLN A 67 -29.06 -1.14 -3.38
N GLY A 68 -27.90 -1.70 -3.09
CA GLY A 68 -27.17 -2.53 -4.06
C GLY A 68 -27.99 -3.73 -4.51
N ASN A 69 -28.69 -4.38 -3.58
CA ASN A 69 -29.61 -5.48 -3.87
C ASN A 69 -30.83 -5.02 -4.69
N LEU A 70 -31.37 -3.82 -4.43
CA LEU A 70 -32.45 -3.25 -5.24
C LEU A 70 -32.01 -2.98 -6.69
N VAL A 71 -30.84 -2.36 -6.89
CA VAL A 71 -30.29 -2.11 -8.24
C VAL A 71 -30.05 -3.43 -8.99
N ARG A 72 -29.61 -4.49 -8.29
CA ARG A 72 -29.42 -5.81 -8.88
C ARG A 72 -30.76 -6.44 -9.33
N ARG A 73 -31.80 -6.37 -8.49
CA ARG A 73 -33.15 -6.83 -8.85
C ARG A 73 -33.73 -6.07 -10.05
N LEU A 74 -33.61 -4.73 -10.07
CA LEU A 74 -34.08 -3.90 -11.19
C LEU A 74 -33.37 -4.22 -12.52
N LYS A 75 -32.10 -4.67 -12.47
CA LYS A 75 -31.38 -5.17 -13.65
C LYS A 75 -31.85 -6.55 -14.10
N GLU A 76 -32.15 -7.44 -13.15
CA GLU A 76 -32.67 -8.79 -13.42
C GLU A 76 -34.08 -8.73 -14.04
N GLU A 77 -34.94 -7.83 -13.56
CA GLU A 77 -36.31 -7.61 -14.05
C GLU A 77 -36.40 -6.77 -15.35
N LYS A 78 -35.26 -6.30 -15.89
CA LYS A 78 -35.18 -5.39 -17.05
C LYS A 78 -36.12 -4.18 -16.92
N ALA A 79 -36.11 -3.54 -15.76
CA ALA A 79 -36.91 -2.36 -15.48
C ALA A 79 -36.55 -1.18 -16.42
N SER A 80 -37.41 -0.17 -16.47
CA SER A 80 -37.21 1.03 -17.29
C SER A 80 -35.91 1.76 -16.91
N ASP A 81 -35.22 2.32 -17.92
CA ASP A 81 -33.92 2.99 -17.76
C ASP A 81 -33.97 4.18 -16.76
N GLY A 82 -35.14 4.82 -16.61
CA GLY A 82 -35.36 5.88 -15.62
C GLY A 82 -35.25 5.39 -14.17
N ALA A 83 -35.93 4.30 -13.83
CA ALA A 83 -35.89 3.73 -12.48
C ALA A 83 -34.49 3.23 -12.10
N LEU A 84 -33.74 2.71 -13.10
CA LEU A 84 -32.37 2.27 -12.90
C LEU A 84 -31.44 3.47 -12.59
N LYS A 85 -31.58 4.58 -13.32
CA LYS A 85 -30.81 5.80 -13.10
C LYS A 85 -31.07 6.43 -11.72
N GLU A 86 -32.32 6.45 -11.28
CA GLU A 86 -32.69 6.93 -9.95
C GLU A 86 -32.08 6.07 -8.84
N ALA A 87 -32.25 4.74 -8.92
CA ALA A 87 -31.70 3.81 -7.93
C ALA A 87 -30.16 3.87 -7.85
N VAL A 88 -29.49 4.01 -9.01
CA VAL A 88 -28.03 4.19 -9.06
C VAL A 88 -27.60 5.52 -8.45
N THR A 89 -28.39 6.59 -8.61
CA THR A 89 -28.11 7.90 -8.02
C THR A 89 -28.21 7.86 -6.50
N ILE A 90 -29.23 7.18 -5.96
CA ILE A 90 -29.41 6.94 -4.52
C ILE A 90 -28.27 6.05 -3.97
N LEU A 91 -27.87 5.01 -4.71
CA LEU A 91 -26.75 4.17 -4.29
C LEU A 91 -25.44 4.97 -4.22
N LYS A 92 -25.20 5.87 -5.18
CA LYS A 92 -24.04 6.76 -5.18
C LYS A 92 -24.06 7.73 -3.99
N SER A 93 -25.22 8.27 -3.62
CA SER A 93 -25.31 9.15 -2.46
C SER A 93 -25.05 8.42 -1.14
N TYR A 94 -25.55 7.18 -0.97
CA TYR A 94 -25.23 6.37 0.21
C TYR A 94 -23.77 5.95 0.28
N LYS A 95 -23.14 5.61 -0.85
CA LYS A 95 -21.70 5.33 -0.89
C LYS A 95 -20.88 6.55 -0.49
N LYS A 96 -21.21 7.72 -1.04
CA LYS A 96 -20.56 8.97 -0.66
C LYS A 96 -20.70 9.26 0.85
N ALA A 97 -21.90 9.09 1.40
CA ALA A 97 -22.13 9.28 2.84
C ALA A 97 -21.37 8.27 3.71
N LEU A 98 -21.19 7.04 3.24
CA LEU A 98 -20.36 6.03 3.90
C LEU A 98 -18.88 6.42 3.86
N ASP A 99 -18.37 6.81 2.69
CA ASP A 99 -16.98 7.23 2.49
C ASP A 99 -16.67 8.46 3.37
N ASP A 100 -17.55 9.48 3.36
CA ASP A 100 -17.42 10.68 4.20
C ASP A 100 -17.37 10.33 5.70
N LYS A 101 -18.21 9.38 6.16
CA LYS A 101 -18.23 8.92 7.55
C LYS A 101 -17.03 8.08 7.92
N GLU A 102 -16.55 7.22 7.02
CA GLU A 102 -15.32 6.45 7.22
C GLU A 102 -14.10 7.38 7.28
N ILE A 103 -14.07 8.49 6.52
CA ILE A 103 -13.05 9.53 6.61
C ILE A 103 -13.15 10.34 7.92
N GLU A 104 -14.36 10.65 8.40
CA GLU A 104 -14.57 11.34 9.68
C GLU A 104 -14.13 10.49 10.88
N LEU A 105 -14.41 9.19 10.85
CA LEU A 105 -14.11 8.23 11.91
C LEU A 105 -12.71 7.64 11.79
N SER A 106 -12.08 7.76 10.62
CA SER A 106 -10.65 7.58 10.51
C SER A 106 -10.00 8.58 11.47
N PRO A 107 -9.15 8.12 12.42
CA PRO A 107 -8.35 9.06 13.19
C PRO A 107 -7.64 9.94 12.17
N LYS A 108 -7.92 11.25 12.20
CA LYS A 108 -7.08 12.23 11.52
C LYS A 108 -5.78 12.17 12.28
N ASP A 109 -4.87 11.32 11.79
CA ASP A 109 -3.55 11.20 12.35
C ASP A 109 -3.01 12.62 12.53
N PRO A 110 -2.43 12.96 13.70
CA PRO A 110 -1.76 14.24 13.84
C PRO A 110 -0.80 14.34 12.67
N CYS A 111 -1.04 15.34 11.81
CA CYS A 111 -0.37 15.58 10.53
C CYS A 111 1.00 14.89 10.49
N PHE A 112 1.12 13.80 9.72
CA PHE A 112 2.35 13.03 9.62
C PHE A 112 3.48 13.96 9.15
N ASP A 113 4.30 14.39 10.11
CA ASP A 113 5.37 15.33 9.86
C ASP A 113 6.59 14.57 9.35
N ARG A 114 6.66 14.45 8.03
CA ARG A 114 7.74 13.76 7.33
C ARG A 114 9.11 14.33 7.72
N ALA A 115 9.23 15.64 7.89
CA ALA A 115 10.51 16.28 8.22
C ALA A 115 11.00 15.83 9.60
N LYS A 116 10.11 15.86 10.61
CA LYS A 116 10.44 15.35 11.96
C LYS A 116 10.84 13.88 11.94
N LEU A 117 10.17 13.05 11.15
CA LEU A 117 10.52 11.63 11.03
C LEU A 117 11.90 11.45 10.38
N GLU A 118 12.16 12.10 9.25
CA GLU A 118 13.44 12.01 8.56
C GLU A 118 14.60 12.49 9.44
N ASP A 119 14.41 13.56 10.20
CA ASP A 119 15.40 14.07 11.16
C ASP A 119 15.70 13.04 12.26
N LEU A 120 14.67 12.41 12.83
CA LEU A 120 14.85 11.37 13.84
C LEU A 120 15.58 10.15 13.28
N LEU A 121 15.25 9.72 12.06
CA LEU A 121 15.89 8.56 11.42
C LEU A 121 17.37 8.83 11.14
N LYS A 122 17.73 10.05 10.72
CA LYS A 122 19.13 10.46 10.56
C LYS A 122 19.85 10.59 11.90
N GLN A 123 19.24 11.25 12.89
CA GLN A 123 19.83 11.42 14.23
C GLN A 123 20.09 10.09 14.95
N LYS A 124 19.23 9.09 14.73
CA LYS A 124 19.38 7.75 15.30
C LYS A 124 20.13 6.78 14.38
N PHE A 125 20.65 7.27 13.26
CA PHE A 125 21.41 6.49 12.29
C PHE A 125 20.68 5.19 11.88
N PHE A 126 19.41 5.33 11.51
CA PHE A 126 18.65 4.24 10.87
C PHE A 126 19.10 4.06 9.43
N PHE A 127 19.15 5.14 8.67
CA PHE A 127 19.78 5.21 7.37
C PHE A 127 20.37 6.61 7.16
N ASP A 128 21.38 6.71 6.31
CA ASP A 128 21.92 7.98 5.85
C ASP A 128 22.28 7.89 4.36
N GLN A 129 22.52 9.04 3.72
CA GLN A 129 22.91 9.08 2.31
C GLN A 129 24.31 8.47 2.12
N SER A 130 24.43 7.55 1.16
CA SER A 130 25.73 6.92 0.88
C SER A 130 26.73 7.97 0.41
N PHE A 131 27.97 7.86 0.92
CA PHE A 131 29.07 8.79 0.62
C PHE A 131 28.79 10.25 1.01
N SER A 132 28.02 10.49 2.08
CA SER A 132 27.66 11.85 2.54
C SER A 132 28.86 12.78 2.72
N ILE A 133 30.01 12.27 3.18
CA ILE A 133 31.26 13.04 3.32
C ILE A 133 31.87 13.52 1.99
N TYR A 134 31.48 12.93 0.87
CA TYR A 134 31.94 13.28 -0.48
C TYR A 134 30.86 14.04 -1.29
N GLY A 135 29.82 14.56 -0.62
CA GLY A 135 28.70 15.26 -1.26
C GLY A 135 27.49 14.37 -1.54
N GLY A 136 27.57 13.08 -1.24
CA GLY A 136 26.46 12.13 -1.32
C GLY A 136 26.04 11.78 -2.76
N VAL A 137 25.60 10.54 -2.96
CA VAL A 137 25.00 10.12 -4.24
C VAL A 137 23.50 10.00 -4.05
N GLN A 138 22.72 10.71 -4.87
CA GLN A 138 21.25 10.62 -4.80
C GLN A 138 20.79 9.22 -5.21
N GLY A 139 19.82 8.66 -4.48
CA GLY A 139 19.28 7.32 -4.74
C GLY A 139 20.06 6.17 -4.10
N LEU A 140 21.20 6.43 -3.46
CA LEU A 140 21.96 5.46 -2.69
C LEU A 140 21.92 5.79 -1.20
N TYR A 141 21.66 4.78 -0.38
CA TYR A 141 21.53 4.92 1.07
C TYR A 141 22.21 3.78 1.81
N ASP A 142 22.88 4.12 2.91
CA ASP A 142 23.54 3.18 3.81
C ASP A 142 22.68 3.01 5.07
N TYR A 143 22.46 1.77 5.48
CA TYR A 143 21.72 1.46 6.71
C TYR A 143 22.67 1.42 7.90
N GLY A 144 22.34 2.14 8.96
CA GLY A 144 23.07 2.04 10.23
C GLY A 144 22.64 0.83 11.05
N PRO A 145 23.18 0.64 12.27
CA PRO A 145 22.97 -0.57 13.08
C PRO A 145 21.49 -0.87 13.34
N MET A 146 20.72 0.16 13.69
CA MET A 146 19.27 0.03 13.96
C MET A 146 18.48 -0.28 12.69
N GLY A 147 18.84 0.33 11.56
CA GLY A 147 18.22 0.06 10.26
C GLY A 147 18.50 -1.35 9.76
N CYS A 148 19.74 -1.83 9.92
CA CYS A 148 20.13 -3.20 9.59
C CYS A 148 19.38 -4.22 10.43
N ALA A 149 19.28 -4.02 11.75
CA ALA A 149 18.50 -4.89 12.63
C ALA A 149 17.01 -4.91 12.26
N MET A 150 16.43 -3.73 12.00
CA MET A 150 15.03 -3.62 11.57
C MET A 150 14.78 -4.35 10.24
N LYS A 151 15.66 -4.15 9.25
CA LYS A 151 15.59 -4.84 7.95
C LYS A 151 15.70 -6.34 8.11
N ALA A 152 16.61 -6.83 8.96
CA ALA A 152 16.76 -8.25 9.24
C ALA A 152 15.50 -8.85 9.88
N ASN A 153 14.92 -8.16 10.87
CA ASN A 153 13.68 -8.59 11.52
C ASN A 153 12.50 -8.63 10.55
N LEU A 154 12.38 -7.62 9.68
CA LEU A 154 11.35 -7.57 8.64
C LEU A 154 11.49 -8.73 7.65
N LEU A 155 12.71 -8.99 7.18
CA LEU A 155 12.98 -10.12 6.28
C LEU A 155 12.70 -11.45 6.97
N ALA A 156 13.05 -11.62 8.25
CA ALA A 156 12.76 -12.83 9.02
C ALA A 156 11.25 -13.08 9.15
N ALA A 157 10.46 -12.06 9.49
CA ALA A 157 9.01 -12.16 9.57
C ALA A 157 8.39 -12.49 8.20
N TRP A 158 8.89 -11.87 7.13
CA TRP A 158 8.45 -12.14 5.77
C TRP A 158 8.73 -13.59 5.34
N ARG A 159 9.94 -14.10 5.65
CA ARG A 159 10.29 -15.50 5.38
C ARG A 159 9.43 -16.47 6.18
N GLN A 160 9.18 -16.17 7.44
CA GLN A 160 8.32 -17.00 8.28
C GLN A 160 6.92 -17.11 7.67
N PHE A 161 6.34 -15.99 7.26
CA PHE A 161 4.99 -15.96 6.69
C PHE A 161 4.93 -16.64 5.32
N PHE A 162 5.80 -16.31 4.37
CA PHE A 162 5.65 -16.82 3.00
C PHE A 162 6.42 -18.11 2.72
N ILE A 163 7.62 -18.26 3.26
CA ILE A 163 8.46 -19.41 2.94
C ILE A 163 8.05 -20.61 3.78
N LEU A 164 7.86 -20.42 5.09
CA LEU A 164 7.55 -21.52 6.00
C LEU A 164 6.06 -21.92 5.95
N GLU A 165 5.12 -20.96 5.96
CA GLU A 165 3.69 -21.31 5.97
C GLU A 165 3.21 -21.82 4.59
N ASP A 166 3.63 -21.19 3.48
CA ASP A 166 3.23 -21.60 2.12
C ASP A 166 4.23 -22.59 1.46
N HIS A 167 5.26 -23.05 2.20
CA HIS A 167 6.28 -24.00 1.73
C HIS A 167 6.94 -23.62 0.39
N LEU A 168 7.37 -22.36 0.25
CA LEU A 168 8.04 -21.88 -0.96
C LEU A 168 9.53 -22.29 -0.98
N LEU A 169 10.09 -22.47 -2.18
CA LEU A 169 11.52 -22.75 -2.37
C LEU A 169 12.30 -21.44 -2.49
N GLU A 170 13.10 -21.10 -1.47
CA GLU A 170 14.01 -19.96 -1.50
C GLU A 170 15.24 -20.30 -2.36
N VAL A 171 15.59 -19.41 -3.30
CA VAL A 171 16.79 -19.52 -4.14
C VAL A 171 17.48 -18.17 -4.16
N ASP A 172 18.79 -18.16 -3.90
CA ASP A 172 19.63 -16.97 -4.03
C ASP A 172 20.39 -17.00 -5.36
N CYS A 173 20.33 -15.90 -6.11
CA CYS A 173 20.85 -15.80 -7.48
C CYS A 173 21.85 -14.64 -7.57
N SER A 174 22.81 -14.75 -8.49
CA SER A 174 23.80 -13.68 -8.73
C SER A 174 23.16 -12.42 -9.33
N MET A 175 23.62 -11.25 -8.89
CA MET A 175 23.14 -9.96 -9.40
C MET A 175 23.67 -9.63 -10.81
N LEU A 176 24.91 -10.04 -11.12
CA LEU A 176 25.48 -9.87 -12.45
C LEU A 176 24.77 -10.82 -13.44
N THR A 177 24.03 -10.22 -14.38
CA THR A 177 23.20 -10.96 -15.33
C THR A 177 23.66 -10.69 -16.75
N PRO A 178 23.90 -11.72 -17.59
CA PRO A 178 24.36 -11.53 -18.97
C PRO A 178 23.22 -10.98 -19.85
N GLU A 179 23.58 -10.11 -20.81
CA GLU A 179 22.63 -9.41 -21.68
C GLU A 179 21.59 -10.32 -22.36
N PRO A 180 21.92 -11.52 -22.90
CA PRO A 180 20.95 -12.38 -23.56
C PRO A 180 19.75 -12.76 -22.67
N VAL A 181 19.94 -12.84 -21.34
CA VAL A 181 18.88 -13.15 -20.38
C VAL A 181 17.93 -11.95 -20.20
N LEU A 182 18.47 -10.73 -20.15
CA LEU A 182 17.66 -9.51 -20.06
C LEU A 182 16.92 -9.22 -21.36
N LYS A 183 17.52 -9.57 -22.51
CA LYS A 183 16.87 -9.49 -23.81
C LYS A 183 15.73 -10.50 -23.94
N ALA A 184 15.96 -11.76 -23.56
CA ALA A 184 14.94 -12.80 -23.61
C ALA A 184 13.75 -12.51 -22.67
N SER A 185 13.99 -11.87 -21.53
CA SER A 185 12.91 -11.44 -20.61
C SER A 185 12.22 -10.14 -21.04
N GLY A 186 12.70 -9.45 -22.09
CA GLY A 186 12.14 -8.20 -22.60
C GLY A 186 12.46 -6.97 -21.77
N HIS A 187 13.34 -7.07 -20.77
CA HIS A 187 13.75 -5.92 -19.95
C HIS A 187 14.50 -4.88 -20.79
N VAL A 188 15.34 -5.32 -21.74
CA VAL A 188 16.12 -4.41 -22.60
C VAL A 188 15.23 -3.47 -23.41
N ASP A 189 14.12 -3.97 -23.94
CA ASP A 189 13.25 -3.19 -24.82
C ASP A 189 12.18 -2.40 -24.06
N ARG A 190 11.76 -2.85 -22.87
CA ARG A 190 10.58 -2.31 -22.16
C ARG A 190 10.90 -1.59 -20.85
N PHE A 191 12.02 -1.88 -20.19
CA PHE A 191 12.35 -1.28 -18.90
C PHE A 191 13.08 0.06 -19.11
N THR A 192 12.41 1.00 -19.77
CA THR A 192 12.94 2.36 -20.01
C THR A 192 11.87 3.39 -19.70
N ASP A 193 12.25 4.43 -18.97
CA ASP A 193 11.39 5.58 -18.70
C ASP A 193 11.75 6.73 -19.64
N LEU A 194 10.74 7.50 -20.06
CA LEU A 194 10.97 8.68 -20.89
C LEU A 194 11.66 9.77 -20.06
N MET A 195 12.79 10.27 -20.56
CA MET A 195 13.53 11.37 -19.94
C MET A 195 13.50 12.60 -20.84
N VAL A 196 13.31 13.77 -20.24
CA VAL A 196 13.40 15.08 -20.89
C VAL A 196 14.66 15.76 -20.35
N LYS A 197 15.39 16.45 -21.24
CA LYS A 197 16.56 17.24 -20.86
C LYS A 197 16.28 18.71 -21.10
N ASP A 198 16.61 19.58 -20.14
CA ASP A 198 16.61 21.01 -20.41
C ASP A 198 17.79 21.36 -21.32
N VAL A 199 17.53 22.17 -22.34
CA VAL A 199 18.53 22.61 -23.34
C VAL A 199 19.52 23.60 -22.71
N LYS A 200 19.13 24.32 -21.66
CA LYS A 200 19.97 25.34 -21.01
C LYS A 200 20.83 24.78 -19.88
N THR A 201 20.23 24.03 -18.95
CA THR A 201 20.98 23.47 -17.81
C THR A 201 21.57 22.09 -18.08
N GLY A 202 21.02 21.34 -19.04
CA GLY A 202 21.40 19.95 -19.29
C GLY A 202 20.85 18.96 -18.25
N ASP A 203 20.05 19.43 -17.30
CA ASP A 203 19.45 18.59 -16.27
C ASP A 203 18.47 17.59 -16.89
N CYS A 204 18.54 16.35 -16.40
CA CYS A 204 17.70 15.25 -16.87
C CYS A 204 16.56 15.03 -15.88
N PHE A 205 15.33 15.12 -16.37
CA PHE A 205 14.12 14.88 -15.59
C PHE A 205 13.34 13.69 -16.15
N ARG A 206 12.71 12.90 -15.28
CA ARG A 206 11.75 11.88 -15.71
C ARG A 206 10.47 12.58 -16.18
N ALA A 207 10.06 12.30 -17.41
CA ALA A 207 8.94 13.00 -18.06
C ALA A 207 7.63 12.88 -17.25
N ASP A 208 7.35 11.70 -16.71
CA ASP A 208 6.10 11.44 -15.98
C ASP A 208 5.97 12.29 -14.72
N HIS A 209 7.09 12.49 -14.00
CA HIS A 209 7.10 13.30 -12.79
C HIS A 209 6.95 14.79 -13.11
N LEU A 210 7.58 15.24 -14.20
CA LEU A 210 7.50 16.63 -14.64
C LEU A 210 6.08 17.00 -15.07
N VAL A 211 5.43 16.14 -15.86
CA VAL A 211 4.03 16.36 -16.29
C VAL A 211 3.09 16.34 -15.09
N LYS A 212 3.27 15.38 -14.17
CA LYS A 212 2.45 15.30 -12.96
C LYS A 212 2.56 16.57 -12.11
N ALA A 213 3.77 17.05 -11.86
CA ALA A 213 4.01 18.26 -11.06
C ALA A 213 3.51 19.56 -11.73
N ALA A 214 3.31 19.56 -13.05
CA ALA A 214 2.76 20.71 -13.77
C ALA A 214 1.22 20.70 -13.82
N LEU A 215 0.59 19.53 -13.65
CA LEU A 215 -0.87 19.35 -13.69
C LEU A 215 -1.53 19.39 -12.31
N GLU A 216 -0.78 19.06 -11.25
CA GLU A 216 -1.19 19.17 -9.84
C GLU A 216 -0.90 20.58 -9.29
#